data_AF-A0A7S4LI27-F1
#
_entry.id   AF-A0A7S4LI27-F1
#
_cell.length_a   1.000
_cell.length_b   1.000
_cell.length_c   1.000
_cell.angle_alpha   90.00
_cell.angle_beta   90.00
_cell.angle_gamma   90.00
#
_symmetry.space_group_name_H-M   'P 1'
#
loop_
_entity.id
_entity.type
_entity.pdbx_description
1 polymer ?
#
loop_
_entity_poly.entity_id
_entity_poly.type
_entity_poly.pdbx_seq_one_letter_code
_entity_poly.pdbx_strand_id
1 'polypeptide(L)'
;TRALEDAGCHCLALCPGIAYCISNRLATGVVQHLGEDRRLVFGSAGTRGAAMQERLLAVQEVMQAADIRAELSDNVQQSLWRKYVVILSFAGITGLTRAPAGQIREDEHAMGLFRQLTHEAALVAAAEGFDLPDVREDVAGLLHRIAPDSK
;
A
#
# COMPACT_ATOMS: atom_id res chain seq x y z
N THR A 1 -10.55 -13.62 -10.68
CA THR A 1 -11.61 -14.37 -9.96
C THR A 1 -11.54 -15.87 -10.25
N ARG A 2 -11.63 -16.36 -11.50
CA ARG A 2 -11.54 -17.81 -11.81
C ARG A 2 -10.27 -18.53 -11.32
N ALA A 3 -9.09 -17.93 -11.46
CA ALA A 3 -7.83 -18.56 -11.09
C ALA A 3 -7.66 -18.86 -9.58
N LEU A 4 -8.44 -18.20 -8.72
CA LEU A 4 -8.40 -18.42 -7.26
C LEU A 4 -9.42 -19.48 -6.81
N GLU A 5 -10.54 -19.60 -7.53
CA GLU A 5 -11.54 -20.64 -7.29
C GLU A 5 -10.99 -22.02 -7.68
N ASP A 6 -10.24 -22.09 -8.78
CA ASP A 6 -9.59 -23.33 -9.25
C ASP A 6 -8.49 -23.84 -8.28
N ALA A 7 -7.97 -22.97 -7.40
CA ALA A 7 -6.97 -23.33 -6.38
C ALA A 7 -7.59 -23.84 -5.05
N GLY A 8 -8.92 -24.02 -4.98
CA GLY A 8 -9.61 -24.40 -3.74
C GLY A 8 -9.70 -23.29 -2.70
N CYS A 9 -9.29 -22.06 -3.03
CA CYS A 9 -9.52 -20.88 -2.22
C CYS A 9 -10.97 -20.44 -2.39
N HIS A 10 -11.88 -21.03 -1.61
CA HIS A 10 -13.25 -20.55 -1.55
C HIS A 10 -13.23 -19.04 -1.21
N CYS A 11 -13.91 -18.22 -2.04
CA CYS A 11 -13.98 -16.75 -1.93
C CYS A 11 -14.34 -16.22 -0.53
N LEU A 12 -14.87 -17.07 0.36
CA LEU A 12 -15.24 -16.79 1.74
C LEU A 12 -14.06 -16.75 2.74
N ALA A 13 -12.81 -16.96 2.30
CA ALA A 13 -11.63 -16.92 3.18
C ALA A 13 -10.60 -15.84 2.80
N LEU A 14 -10.86 -15.02 1.78
CA LEU A 14 -9.92 -14.00 1.33
C LEU A 14 -10.09 -12.70 2.12
N CYS A 15 -9.03 -12.29 2.82
CA CYS A 15 -8.95 -11.01 3.51
C CYS A 15 -7.94 -10.10 2.79
N PRO A 16 -8.37 -9.17 1.93
CA PRO A 16 -7.47 -8.15 1.38
C PRO A 16 -6.81 -7.36 2.52
N GLY A 17 -5.57 -6.96 2.29
CA GLY A 17 -4.81 -6.21 3.28
C GLY A 17 -3.56 -5.58 2.72
N ILE A 18 -3.00 -4.68 3.51
CA ILE A 18 -1.89 -3.81 3.16
C ILE A 18 -0.93 -3.79 4.34
N ALA A 19 0.29 -4.24 4.10
CA ALA A 19 1.40 -4.08 5.05
C ALA A 19 2.14 -2.76 4.76
N TYR A 20 2.27 -1.91 5.76
CA TYR A 20 3.21 -0.80 5.78
C TYR A 20 4.41 -1.29 6.60
N CYS A 21 5.40 -1.80 5.88
CA CYS A 21 6.68 -2.24 6.41
C CYS A 21 7.73 -2.06 5.33
N ILE A 22 8.91 -1.60 5.71
CA ILE A 22 10.06 -1.53 4.81
C ILE A 22 11.06 -2.56 5.30
N SER A 23 11.51 -3.44 4.42
CA SER A 23 12.47 -4.47 4.78
C SER A 23 13.33 -4.86 3.61
N ASN A 24 14.61 -5.12 3.88
CA ASN A 24 15.57 -5.62 2.92
C ASN A 24 16.00 -7.04 3.30
N ARG A 25 16.19 -7.90 2.31
CA ARG A 25 16.86 -9.17 2.50
C ARG A 25 18.36 -8.96 2.32
N LEU A 26 19.15 -9.12 3.40
CA LEU A 26 20.61 -8.96 3.35
C LEU A 26 21.31 -10.26 2.92
N ALA A 27 20.76 -11.39 3.34
CA ALA A 27 21.22 -12.73 2.97
C ALA A 27 20.08 -13.75 3.15
N THR A 28 20.28 -15.01 2.77
CA THR A 28 19.34 -16.09 3.08
C THR A 28 19.10 -16.16 4.58
N GLY A 29 17.85 -16.06 5.02
CA GLY A 29 17.48 -16.06 6.43
C GLY A 29 17.78 -14.77 7.19
N VAL A 30 18.32 -13.72 6.55
CA VAL A 30 18.66 -12.44 7.20
C VAL A 30 17.83 -11.32 6.58
N VAL A 31 16.89 -10.78 7.36
CA VAL A 31 16.03 -9.65 6.99
C VAL A 31 16.35 -8.47 7.89
N GLN A 32 16.61 -7.32 7.27
CA GLN A 32 16.69 -6.05 7.95
C GLN A 32 15.34 -5.35 7.85
N HIS A 33 14.72 -5.06 8.99
CA HIS A 33 13.56 -4.18 9.05
C HIS A 33 14.04 -2.72 9.12
N LEU A 34 13.41 -1.85 8.35
CA LEU A 34 13.75 -0.44 8.24
C LEU A 34 12.58 0.42 8.69
N GLY A 35 12.87 1.43 9.51
CA GLY A 35 11.85 2.30 10.11
C GLY A 35 11.13 1.66 11.30
N GLU A 36 10.18 2.42 11.84
CA GLU A 36 9.37 2.03 13.01
C GLU A 36 7.94 1.62 12.62
N ASP A 37 7.55 1.89 11.36
CA ASP A 37 6.20 1.63 10.88
C ASP A 37 6.00 0.11 10.67
N ARG A 38 5.32 -0.51 11.65
CA ARG A 38 4.87 -1.91 11.62
C ARG A 38 3.35 -1.92 11.60
N ARG A 39 2.76 -1.60 10.46
CA ARG A 39 1.31 -1.42 10.37
C ARG A 39 0.69 -2.36 9.33
N LEU A 40 -0.43 -2.97 9.69
CA LEU A 40 -1.23 -3.83 8.82
C LEU A 40 -2.66 -3.29 8.78
N VAL A 41 -3.15 -2.95 7.59
CA VAL A 41 -4.55 -2.56 7.38
C VAL A 41 -5.21 -3.66 6.57
N PHE A 42 -6.29 -4.26 7.07
CA PHE A 42 -6.92 -5.39 6.39
C PHE A 42 -8.43 -5.42 6.63
N GLY A 43 -9.15 -6.20 5.82
CA GLY A 43 -10.60 -6.30 5.94
C GLY A 43 -11.17 -7.40 5.05
N SER A 44 -12.50 -7.49 5.04
CA SER A 44 -13.24 -8.42 4.18
C SER A 44 -13.34 -7.91 2.75
N ALA A 45 -13.24 -8.80 1.75
CA ALA A 45 -13.47 -8.49 0.33
C ALA A 45 -14.97 -8.35 -0.04
N GLY A 46 -15.89 -8.48 0.92
CA GLY A 46 -17.32 -8.45 0.69
C GLY A 46 -18.13 -8.50 2.00
N THR A 47 -19.37 -8.99 1.92
CA THR A 47 -20.33 -8.98 3.04
C THR A 47 -19.78 -9.68 4.27
N ARG A 48 -19.77 -8.98 5.41
CA ARG A 48 -19.29 -9.50 6.70
C ARG A 48 -20.36 -10.36 7.34
N GLY A 49 -20.27 -11.68 7.18
CA GLY A 49 -20.93 -12.61 8.09
C GLY A 49 -20.24 -12.60 9.46
N ALA A 50 -20.96 -12.93 10.53
CA ALA A 50 -20.42 -12.99 11.90
C ALA A 50 -19.12 -13.81 11.98
N ALA A 51 -19.08 -14.98 11.33
CA ALA A 51 -17.91 -15.85 11.28
C ALA A 51 -16.68 -15.20 10.61
N MET A 52 -16.86 -14.32 9.61
CA MET A 52 -15.74 -13.59 9.00
C MET A 52 -15.23 -12.51 9.95
N GLN A 53 -16.13 -11.82 10.64
CA GLN A 53 -15.76 -10.79 11.59
C GLN A 53 -14.97 -11.35 12.78
N GLU A 54 -15.38 -12.50 13.32
CA GLU A 54 -14.63 -13.21 14.37
C GLU A 54 -13.20 -13.56 13.92
N ARG A 55 -13.03 -14.06 12.68
CA ARG A 55 -11.70 -14.36 12.13
C ARG A 55 -10.83 -13.11 11.98
N LEU A 56 -11.40 -12.02 11.47
CA LEU A 56 -10.70 -10.75 11.32
C LEU A 56 -10.22 -10.21 12.67
N LEU A 57 -11.06 -10.30 13.70
CA LEU A 57 -10.71 -9.90 15.07
C LEU A 57 -9.60 -10.80 15.66
N ALA A 58 -9.68 -12.12 15.46
CA ALA A 58 -8.63 -13.03 15.90
C ALA A 58 -7.27 -12.73 15.22
N VAL A 59 -7.26 -12.42 13.93
CA VAL A 59 -6.04 -11.99 13.22
C VAL A 59 -5.53 -10.66 13.79
N GLN A 60 -6.41 -9.70 14.05
CA GLN A 60 -6.03 -8.41 14.63
C GLN A 60 -5.33 -8.60 15.97
N GLU A 61 -5.90 -9.43 16.85
CA GLU A 61 -5.37 -9.73 18.18
C GLU A 61 -3.97 -10.36 18.11
N VAL A 62 -3.79 -11.39 17.25
CA VAL A 62 -2.48 -12.04 17.07
C VAL A 62 -1.42 -11.07 16.58
N MET A 63 -1.77 -10.20 15.62
CA MET A 63 -0.84 -9.21 15.09
C MET A 63 -0.46 -8.15 16.13
N GLN A 64 -1.44 -7.66 16.89
CA GLN A 64 -1.19 -6.69 17.97
C GLN A 64 -0.34 -7.29 19.11
N ALA A 65 -0.56 -8.56 19.47
CA ALA A 65 0.28 -9.28 20.43
C ALA A 65 1.74 -9.41 19.95
N ALA A 66 1.98 -9.32 18.63
CA ALA A 66 3.30 -9.31 18.01
C ALA A 66 3.86 -7.89 17.78
N ASP A 67 3.30 -6.86 18.42
CA ASP A 67 3.72 -5.45 18.25
C ASP A 67 3.56 -4.92 16.81
N ILE A 68 2.58 -5.47 16.07
CA ILE A 68 2.16 -4.96 14.77
C ILE A 68 0.87 -4.17 14.94
N ARG A 69 0.88 -2.91 14.54
CA ARG A 69 -0.31 -2.04 14.51
C ARG A 69 -1.30 -2.55 13.46
N ALA A 70 -2.19 -3.42 13.89
CA ALA A 70 -3.19 -4.06 13.03
C ALA A 70 -4.54 -3.34 13.11
N GLU A 71 -5.04 -2.90 11.96
CA GLU A 71 -6.26 -2.09 11.80
C GLU A 71 -7.25 -2.80 10.88
N LEU A 72 -8.47 -2.99 11.37
CA LEU A 72 -9.59 -3.47 10.56
C LEU A 72 -10.21 -2.29 9.80
N SER A 73 -10.24 -2.40 8.48
CA SER A 73 -10.83 -1.39 7.60
C SER A 73 -12.14 -1.87 7.02
N ASP A 74 -13.16 -1.01 7.11
CA ASP A 74 -14.46 -1.21 6.45
C ASP A 74 -14.38 -0.95 4.94
N ASN A 75 -13.34 -0.24 4.49
CA ASN A 75 -13.04 -0.03 3.08
C ASN A 75 -11.55 -0.24 2.79
N VAL A 76 -11.11 -1.48 2.92
CA VAL A 76 -9.73 -1.87 2.64
C VAL A 76 -9.34 -1.65 1.17
N GLN A 77 -10.31 -1.68 0.25
CA GLN A 77 -10.07 -1.38 -1.16
C GLN A 77 -9.63 0.07 -1.38
N GLN A 78 -10.21 1.05 -0.67
CA GLN A 78 -9.74 2.43 -0.72
C GLN A 78 -8.30 2.57 -0.22
N SER A 79 -7.94 1.82 0.82
CA SER A 79 -6.56 1.80 1.33
C SER A 79 -5.59 1.14 0.34
N LEU A 80 -6.04 0.11 -0.38
CA LEU A 80 -5.27 -0.56 -1.44
C LEU A 80 -5.03 0.41 -2.60
N TRP A 81 -6.06 1.08 -3.09
CA TRP A 81 -5.96 2.08 -4.16
C TRP A 81 -5.04 3.23 -3.77
N ARG A 82 -5.16 3.75 -2.56
CA ARG A 82 -4.25 4.77 -2.03
C ARG A 82 -2.80 4.34 -2.11
N LYS A 83 -2.48 3.14 -1.62
CA LYS A 83 -1.09 2.63 -1.67
C LYS A 83 -0.65 2.32 -3.09
N TYR A 84 -1.53 1.80 -3.93
CA TYR A 84 -1.25 1.50 -5.33
C TYR A 84 -0.85 2.76 -6.10
N VAL A 85 -1.63 3.84 -5.97
CA VAL A 85 -1.30 5.14 -6.61
C VAL A 85 0.09 5.60 -6.19
N VAL A 86 0.40 5.60 -4.88
CA VAL A 86 1.72 6.02 -4.39
C VAL A 86 2.85 5.15 -4.94
N ILE A 87 2.70 3.83 -4.90
CA ILE A 87 3.75 2.90 -5.37
C ILE A 87 3.93 2.99 -6.87
N LEU A 88 2.85 3.05 -7.64
CA LEU A 88 2.91 3.12 -9.09
C LEU A 88 3.61 4.41 -9.53
N SER A 89 3.24 5.55 -8.95
CA SER A 89 3.87 6.83 -9.30
C SER A 89 5.34 6.84 -8.89
N PHE A 90 5.67 6.31 -7.71
CA PHE A 90 7.06 6.24 -7.24
C PHE A 90 7.92 5.32 -8.12
N ALA A 91 7.47 4.09 -8.38
CA ALA A 91 8.16 3.15 -9.25
C ALA A 91 8.28 3.68 -10.69
N GLY A 92 7.27 4.40 -11.17
CA GLY A 92 7.29 5.07 -12.47
C GLY A 92 8.41 6.10 -12.58
N ILE A 93 8.49 7.03 -11.60
CA ILE A 93 9.50 8.09 -11.64
C ILE A 93 10.91 7.57 -11.38
N THR A 94 11.11 6.64 -10.44
CA THR A 94 12.45 6.08 -10.17
C THR A 94 12.92 5.17 -11.29
N GLY A 95 12.00 4.45 -11.95
CA GLY A 95 12.28 3.67 -13.15
C GLY A 95 12.70 4.52 -14.34
N LEU A 96 12.02 5.65 -14.56
CA LEU A 96 12.30 6.59 -15.64
C LEU A 96 13.62 7.34 -15.44
N THR A 97 13.81 7.92 -14.25
CA THR A 97 14.98 8.79 -13.96
C THR A 97 16.21 8.02 -13.51
N ARG A 98 16.04 6.77 -13.04
CA ARG A 98 17.07 5.97 -12.34
C ARG A 98 17.60 6.65 -11.06
N ALA A 99 16.92 7.69 -10.58
CA ALA A 99 17.29 8.49 -9.43
C ALA A 99 16.52 8.03 -8.17
N PRO A 100 17.13 8.12 -6.99
CA PRO A 100 16.44 7.86 -5.72
C PRO A 100 15.53 9.03 -5.34
N ALA A 101 14.64 8.80 -4.36
CA ALA A 101 13.62 9.76 -3.94
C ALA A 101 14.19 11.14 -3.59
N GLY A 102 15.37 11.20 -2.95
CA GLY A 102 16.03 12.46 -2.57
C GLY A 102 16.37 13.35 -3.76
N GLN A 103 17.00 12.78 -4.80
CA GLN A 103 17.34 13.52 -6.02
C GLN A 103 16.09 13.96 -6.79
N ILE A 104 15.05 13.12 -6.81
CA ILE A 104 13.77 13.46 -7.45
C ILE A 104 13.14 14.69 -6.78
N ARG A 105 13.22 14.82 -5.44
CA ARG A 105 12.69 15.99 -4.71
C ARG A 105 13.40 17.29 -5.03
N GLU A 106 14.69 17.21 -5.35
CA GLU A 106 15.54 18.39 -5.63
C GLU A 106 15.45 18.84 -7.10
N ASP A 107 14.91 18.00 -7.98
CA ASP A 107 14.72 18.28 -9.40
C ASP A 107 13.24 18.63 -9.69
N GLU A 108 12.98 19.91 -10.00
CA GLU A 108 11.63 20.40 -10.28
C GLU A 108 10.97 19.73 -11.51
N HIS A 109 11.77 19.32 -12.50
CA HIS A 109 11.25 18.63 -13.66
C HIS A 109 10.81 17.21 -13.29
N ALA A 110 11.63 16.48 -12.53
CA ALA A 110 11.29 15.16 -12.01
C ALA A 110 10.08 15.21 -11.07
N MET A 111 10.00 16.23 -10.21
CA MET A 111 8.80 16.48 -9.39
C MET A 111 7.57 16.79 -10.24
N GLY A 112 7.72 17.51 -11.36
CA GLY A 112 6.67 17.73 -12.33
C GLY A 112 6.12 16.43 -12.91
N LEU A 113 7.00 15.52 -13.32
CA LEU A 113 6.64 14.20 -13.84
C LEU A 113 5.97 13.33 -12.76
N PHE A 114 6.50 13.34 -11.53
CA PHE A 114 5.89 12.61 -10.41
C PHE A 114 4.47 13.10 -10.10
N ARG A 115 4.23 14.42 -10.17
CA ARG A 115 2.89 15.02 -10.05
C ARG A 115 1.94 14.53 -11.14
N GLN A 116 2.39 14.48 -12.39
CA GLN A 116 1.58 13.98 -13.52
C GLN A 116 1.24 12.49 -13.35
N LEU A 117 2.22 11.65 -13.03
CA LEU A 117 2.02 10.22 -12.78
C LEU A 117 1.03 9.97 -11.64
N THR A 118 1.15 10.74 -10.55
CA THR A 118 0.24 10.63 -9.39
C THR A 118 -1.18 11.06 -9.76
N HIS A 119 -1.30 12.13 -10.55
CA HIS A 119 -2.59 12.62 -11.01
C HIS A 119 -3.31 11.61 -11.91
N GLU A 120 -2.62 11.07 -12.92
CA GLU A 120 -3.18 10.05 -13.83
C GLU A 120 -3.64 8.81 -13.07
N ALA A 121 -2.80 8.31 -12.16
CA ALA A 121 -3.14 7.15 -11.34
C ALA A 121 -4.34 7.41 -10.42
N ALA A 122 -4.44 8.61 -9.84
CA ALA A 122 -5.59 9.01 -9.03
C ALA A 122 -6.89 9.15 -9.84
N LEU A 123 -6.81 9.56 -11.11
CA LEU A 123 -7.97 9.58 -12.02
C LEU A 123 -8.48 8.16 -12.32
N VAL A 124 -7.58 7.19 -12.50
CA VAL A 124 -7.96 5.78 -12.65
C VAL A 124 -8.64 5.27 -11.39
N ALA A 125 -8.07 5.54 -10.21
CA ALA A 125 -8.69 5.16 -8.93
C ALA A 125 -10.11 5.74 -8.78
N ALA A 126 -10.29 7.01 -9.15
CA ALA A 126 -11.60 7.66 -9.12
C ALA A 126 -12.59 7.03 -10.11
N ALA A 127 -12.14 6.66 -11.32
CA ALA A 127 -12.97 5.95 -12.30
C ALA A 127 -13.43 4.56 -11.81
N GLU A 128 -12.62 3.92 -10.97
CA GLU A 128 -12.92 2.65 -10.29
C GLU A 128 -13.74 2.84 -9.00
N GLY A 129 -14.17 4.08 -8.68
CA GLY A 129 -15.01 4.41 -7.53
C GLY A 129 -14.25 4.74 -6.24
N PHE A 130 -12.94 4.93 -6.30
CA PHE A 130 -12.09 5.23 -5.14
C PHE A 130 -11.49 6.63 -5.28
N ASP A 131 -12.24 7.64 -4.82
CA ASP A 131 -11.74 9.01 -4.77
C ASP A 131 -10.70 9.17 -3.63
N LEU A 132 -9.59 9.83 -3.96
CA LEU A 132 -8.41 9.99 -3.11
C LEU A 132 -7.94 11.46 -3.12
N PRO A 133 -8.75 12.39 -2.58
CA PRO A 133 -8.46 13.82 -2.66
C PRO A 133 -7.14 14.20 -2.01
N ASP A 134 -6.82 13.57 -0.89
CA ASP A 134 -5.61 13.85 -0.12
C ASP A 134 -4.31 13.44 -0.84
N VAL A 135 -4.37 12.39 -1.68
CA VAL A 135 -3.26 11.99 -2.55
C VAL A 135 -3.01 13.04 -3.64
N ARG A 136 -4.06 13.69 -4.14
CA ARG A 136 -3.94 14.76 -5.15
C ARG A 136 -3.50 16.09 -4.54
N GLU A 137 -3.92 16.36 -3.31
CA GLU A 137 -3.62 17.61 -2.60
C GLU A 137 -2.17 17.65 -2.08
N ASP A 138 -1.63 16.53 -1.58
CA ASP A 138 -0.30 16.46 -0.96
C ASP A 138 0.67 15.54 -1.74
N VAL A 139 0.80 15.74 -3.05
CA VAL A 139 1.71 14.90 -3.86
C VAL A 139 3.16 15.00 -3.38
N ALA A 140 3.63 16.21 -3.06
CA ALA A 140 4.99 16.40 -2.56
C ALA A 140 5.21 15.66 -1.23
N GLY A 141 4.26 15.73 -0.30
CA GLY A 141 4.36 15.03 0.97
C GLY A 141 4.38 13.50 0.82
N LEU A 142 3.74 12.93 -0.22
CA LEU A 142 3.87 11.50 -0.51
C LEU A 142 5.34 11.12 -0.73
N LEU A 143 6.05 11.87 -1.56
CA LEU A 143 7.45 11.59 -1.86
C LEU A 143 8.36 11.89 -0.67
N HIS A 144 8.07 12.93 0.11
CA HIS A 144 8.86 13.29 1.30
C HIS A 144 8.79 12.25 2.42
N ARG A 145 7.73 11.45 2.50
CA ARG A 145 7.61 10.34 3.47
C ARG A 145 8.48 9.12 3.13
N ILE A 146 8.98 9.04 1.89
CA ILE A 146 9.86 7.95 1.47
C ILE A 146 11.29 8.25 1.96
N ALA A 147 12.12 7.24 2.25
CA ALA A 147 13.53 7.51 2.57
C ALA A 147 14.27 8.10 1.35
N PRO A 148 15.19 9.05 1.52
CA PRO A 148 15.85 9.74 0.39
C PRO A 148 16.63 8.78 -0.52
N ASP A 149 17.18 7.69 0.02
CA ASP A 149 17.96 6.72 -0.76
C ASP A 149 17.10 5.62 -1.41
N SER A 150 15.78 5.61 -1.16
CA SER A 150 14.87 4.62 -1.76
C SER A 150 14.78 4.79 -3.27
N LYS A 151 14.72 3.66 -3.98
CA LYS A 151 14.48 3.55 -5.43
C LYS A 151 13.27 2.68 -5.70
#